data_AF-A0A933HQX8-F1
#
_entry.id   AF-A0A933HQX8-F1
#
_cell.length_a   1.000
_cell.length_b   1.000
_cell.length_c   1.000
_cell.angle_alpha   90.00
_cell.angle_beta   90.00
_cell.angle_gamma   90.00
#
_symmetry.space_group_name_H-M   'P 1'
#
loop_
_entity.id
_entity.type
_entity.pdbx_description
1 polymer ?
#
loop_
_entity_poly.entity_id
_entity_poly.type
_entity_poly.pdbx_seq_one_letter_code
_entity_poly.pdbx_strand_id
1 'polypeptide(L)'
;MKRELQCDVAWQAFTQHVTQTQRQVQQTNLAALAPPNRRSKARDLNLDVLIHWGHRLLTFLEQPPTAADGLFDPLQVEVKFGWLRQFREPLAAWQELLQLISTTESFVRHEGLYPDAQLKLHEQLQPLVHSERAQHVQAELLAFVSAEQAKAKPHERLLGSSEVIESVLGKMKDLEQDQARSGFTGLLLGLCALVSPTTLEVIECAMESVSTETVLDWCKEHLGRSLQAKRRAAFKPREKTEQNWDGRFAPA
;
A
#
# COMPACT_ATOMS: atom_id res chain seq x y z
N MET A 1 9.87 -4.29 14.94
CA MET A 1 10.48 -2.95 15.06
C MET A 1 10.01 -2.13 16.26
N LYS A 2 8.69 -1.94 16.46
CA LYS A 2 8.19 -1.06 17.53
C LYS A 2 8.66 -1.46 18.93
N ARG A 3 8.57 -2.77 19.24
CA ARG A 3 9.06 -3.34 20.49
C ARG A 3 10.55 -3.10 20.69
N GLU A 4 11.33 -3.29 19.62
CA GLU A 4 12.77 -3.07 19.58
C GLU A 4 13.16 -1.60 19.86
N LEU A 5 12.48 -0.63 19.24
CA LEU A 5 12.81 0.79 19.38
C LEU A 5 12.23 1.45 20.63
N GLN A 6 11.11 0.96 21.17
CA GLN A 6 10.47 1.58 22.34
C GLN A 6 11.32 1.46 23.61
N CYS A 7 12.04 0.35 23.76
CA CYS A 7 12.94 0.11 24.88
C CYS A 7 14.36 0.68 24.64
N ASP A 8 14.64 1.21 23.44
CA ASP A 8 15.95 1.71 23.06
C ASP A 8 16.14 3.15 23.54
N VAL A 9 17.04 3.34 24.51
CA VAL A 9 17.36 4.65 25.10
C VAL A 9 17.94 5.61 24.05
N ALA A 10 18.74 5.10 23.11
CA ALA A 10 19.30 5.91 22.03
C ALA A 10 18.18 6.38 21.08
N TRP A 11 17.16 5.54 20.83
CA TRP A 11 16.01 5.96 20.03
C TRP A 11 15.25 7.10 20.70
N GLN A 12 14.98 7.00 22.01
CA GLN A 12 14.30 8.06 22.75
C GLN A 12 15.09 9.38 22.71
N ALA A 13 16.40 9.34 22.99
CA ALA A 13 17.27 10.51 22.90
C ALA A 13 17.28 11.12 21.49
N PHE A 14 17.40 10.29 20.45
CA PHE A 14 17.34 10.72 19.06
C PHE A 14 16.03 11.45 18.74
N THR A 15 14.89 10.88 19.15
CA THR A 15 13.58 11.50 18.90
C THR A 15 13.39 12.84 19.61
N GLN A 16 13.98 13.01 20.80
CA GLN A 16 13.99 14.27 21.55
C GLN A 16 14.80 15.33 20.81
N HIS A 17 16.03 15.00 20.39
CA HIS A 17 16.88 15.88 19.60
C HIS A 17 16.22 16.30 18.27
N VAL A 18 15.59 15.37 17.56
CA VAL A 18 14.81 15.65 16.34
C VAL A 18 13.73 16.69 16.62
N THR A 19 12.92 16.47 17.66
CA THR A 19 11.80 17.38 17.97
C THR A 19 12.28 18.76 18.39
N GLN A 20 13.36 18.83 19.18
CA GLN A 20 13.97 20.09 19.58
C GLN A 20 14.57 20.84 18.38
N THR A 21 15.31 20.14 17.52
CA THR A 21 15.93 20.71 16.32
C THR A 21 14.86 21.23 15.37
N GLN A 22 13.79 20.48 15.15
CA GLN A 22 12.67 20.89 14.31
C GLN A 22 12.13 22.27 14.70
N ARG A 23 11.85 22.47 15.99
CA ARG A 23 11.35 23.75 16.52
C ARG A 23 12.36 24.89 16.32
N GLN A 24 13.65 24.59 16.38
CA GLN A 24 14.70 25.59 16.22
C GLN A 24 14.96 26.00 14.77
N VAL A 25 14.67 25.13 13.79
CA VAL A 25 15.01 25.38 12.38
C VAL A 25 13.81 25.70 11.48
N GLN A 26 12.58 25.42 11.91
CA GLN A 26 11.38 25.56 11.07
C GLN A 26 11.14 26.99 10.54
N GLN A 27 11.61 28.01 11.25
CA GLN A 27 11.47 29.43 10.87
C GLN A 27 12.83 30.10 10.61
N THR A 28 13.82 29.33 10.14
CA THR A 28 15.15 29.85 9.83
C THR A 28 15.59 29.44 8.43
N ASN A 29 16.73 29.95 7.98
CA ASN A 29 17.34 29.58 6.69
C ASN A 29 17.71 28.08 6.60
N LEU A 30 17.68 27.35 7.73
CA LEU A 30 17.92 25.91 7.81
C LEU A 30 16.64 25.06 7.68
N ALA A 31 15.48 25.68 7.43
CA ALA A 31 14.20 24.97 7.31
C ALA A 31 14.21 23.86 6.24
N ALA A 32 15.02 24.01 5.19
CA ALA A 32 15.21 23.00 4.14
C ALA A 32 15.85 21.69 4.65
N LEU A 33 16.62 21.76 5.74
CA LEU A 33 17.26 20.61 6.40
C LEU A 33 16.42 20.05 7.56
N ALA A 34 15.26 20.66 7.85
CA ALA A 34 14.44 20.31 8.98
C ALA A 34 13.99 18.84 8.92
N PRO A 35 13.87 18.16 10.08
CA PRO A 35 13.35 16.81 10.12
C PRO A 35 11.91 16.74 9.63
N PRO A 36 11.49 15.58 9.08
CA PRO A 36 10.16 15.37 8.55
C PRO A 36 9.09 15.49 9.66
N ASN A 37 7.92 16.00 9.29
CA ASN A 37 6.78 16.13 10.21
C ASN A 37 6.26 14.76 10.66
N ARG A 38 6.25 14.53 11.98
CA ARG A 38 5.64 13.32 12.56
C ARG A 38 4.12 13.41 12.49
N ARG A 39 3.50 12.74 11.50
CA ARG A 39 2.03 12.62 11.46
C ARG A 39 1.57 11.70 12.59
N SER A 40 0.60 12.17 13.38
CA SER A 40 0.11 11.47 14.58
C SER A 40 -0.54 10.11 14.30
N LYS A 41 -1.13 9.93 13.10
CA LYS A 41 -1.91 8.74 12.70
C LYS A 41 -1.12 7.59 12.05
N ALA A 42 0.20 7.68 11.91
CA ALA A 42 1.02 6.61 11.31
C ALA A 42 2.46 6.65 11.87
N ARG A 43 2.57 6.64 13.20
CA ARG A 43 3.85 6.91 13.89
C ARG A 43 4.94 5.88 13.55
N ASP A 44 4.54 4.65 13.24
CA ASP A 44 5.42 3.54 12.88
C ASP A 44 5.83 3.59 11.38
N LEU A 45 4.95 4.07 10.50
CA LEU A 45 5.19 4.28 9.06
C LEU A 45 6.01 5.55 8.74
N ASN A 46 6.49 6.24 9.77
CA ASN A 46 7.38 7.42 9.64
C ASN A 46 8.77 7.15 10.24
N LEU A 47 9.02 5.94 10.76
CA LEU A 47 10.32 5.57 11.34
C LEU A 47 11.39 5.50 10.25
N ASP A 48 11.05 4.85 9.15
CA ASP A 48 11.81 4.82 7.91
C ASP A 48 12.12 6.22 7.40
N VAL A 49 11.12 7.09 7.24
CA VAL A 49 11.29 8.46 6.73
C VAL A 49 12.27 9.24 7.62
N LEU A 50 12.18 9.05 8.93
CA LEU A 50 13.05 9.75 9.88
C LEU A 50 14.48 9.19 9.90
N ILE A 51 14.66 7.88 9.84
CA ILE A 51 15.99 7.25 9.80
C ILE A 51 16.69 7.60 8.48
N HIS A 52 15.98 7.58 7.35
CA HIS A 52 16.52 8.03 6.06
C HIS A 52 16.89 9.52 6.08
N TRP A 53 16.07 10.39 6.70
CA TRP A 53 16.45 11.79 6.91
C TRP A 53 17.74 11.92 7.72
N GLY A 54 17.86 11.15 8.82
CA GLY A 54 19.06 11.13 9.66
C GLY A 54 20.31 10.73 8.88
N HIS A 55 20.26 9.64 8.11
CA HIS A 55 21.37 9.22 7.25
C HIS A 55 21.74 10.28 6.21
N ARG A 56 20.77 10.81 5.47
CA ARG A 56 21.00 11.85 4.46
C ARG A 56 21.68 13.08 5.05
N LEU A 57 21.20 13.53 6.22
CA LEU A 57 21.75 14.69 6.88
C LEU A 57 23.13 14.40 7.47
N LEU A 58 23.37 13.20 8.00
CA LEU A 58 24.70 12.80 8.45
C LEU A 58 25.70 12.80 7.29
N THR A 59 25.35 12.22 6.14
CA THR A 59 26.19 12.27 4.93
C THR A 59 26.48 13.72 4.51
N PHE A 60 25.47 14.61 4.55
CA PHE A 60 25.66 16.03 4.28
C PHE A 60 26.65 16.70 5.27
N LEU A 61 26.58 16.37 6.56
CA LEU A 61 27.49 16.88 7.59
C LEU A 61 28.94 16.36 7.44
N GLU A 62 29.13 15.24 6.76
CA GLU A 62 30.45 14.65 6.51
C GLU A 62 31.10 15.14 5.22
N GLN A 63 30.30 15.68 4.30
CA GLN A 63 30.83 16.24 3.06
C GLN A 63 31.66 17.49 3.35
N PRO A 64 32.79 17.69 2.65
CA PRO A 64 33.60 18.88 2.81
C PRO A 64 32.78 20.13 2.45
N PRO A 65 32.99 21.28 3.12
CA PRO A 65 32.20 22.50 2.92
C PRO A 65 32.15 23.01 1.47
N THR A 66 33.14 22.64 0.66
CA THR A 66 33.22 22.95 -0.78
C THR A 66 32.21 22.20 -1.65
N ALA A 67 31.58 21.14 -1.14
CA ALA A 67 30.61 20.32 -1.89
C ALA A 67 29.16 20.77 -1.72
N ALA A 68 28.85 21.55 -0.67
CA ALA A 68 27.57 22.22 -0.50
C ALA A 68 27.72 23.63 -1.11
N ASP A 69 26.90 24.00 -2.08
CA ASP A 69 27.00 25.21 -2.93
C ASP A 69 26.90 26.57 -2.19
N GLY A 70 27.48 26.74 -0.99
CA GLY A 70 27.39 27.95 -0.17
C GLY A 70 25.98 28.26 0.34
N LEU A 71 25.02 27.34 0.14
CA LEU A 71 23.61 27.55 0.46
C LEU A 71 23.34 27.69 1.97
N PHE A 72 24.19 27.11 2.81
CA PHE A 72 24.04 27.13 4.27
C PHE A 72 25.33 27.55 4.94
N ASP A 73 25.22 28.32 6.02
CA ASP A 73 26.36 28.64 6.89
C ASP A 73 26.82 27.37 7.63
N PRO A 74 28.04 26.85 7.38
CA PRO A 74 28.53 25.63 8.01
C PRO A 74 28.53 25.69 9.54
N LEU A 75 28.76 26.87 10.13
CA LEU A 75 28.77 27.03 11.58
C LEU A 75 27.36 26.88 12.16
N GLN A 76 26.35 27.46 11.51
CA GLN A 76 24.96 27.32 11.94
C GLN A 76 24.46 25.89 11.78
N VAL A 77 24.86 25.21 10.70
CA VAL A 77 24.56 23.80 10.46
C VAL A 77 25.16 22.94 11.58
N GLU A 78 26.44 23.11 11.91
CA GLU A 78 27.09 22.31 12.96
C GLU A 78 26.46 22.56 14.34
N VAL A 79 26.14 23.81 14.68
CA VAL A 79 25.46 24.14 15.95
C VAL A 79 24.09 23.47 16.08
N LYS A 80 23.34 23.36 14.97
CA LYS A 80 21.96 22.85 15.00
C LYS A 80 21.85 21.35 14.76
N PHE A 81 22.76 20.77 14.00
CA PHE A 81 22.68 19.38 13.55
C PHE A 81 23.89 18.53 13.94
N GLY A 82 24.97 19.10 14.47
CA GLY A 82 26.21 18.37 14.83
C GLY A 82 25.99 17.23 15.84
N TRP A 83 24.94 17.34 16.68
CA TRP A 83 24.51 16.28 17.58
C TRP A 83 24.20 14.96 16.84
N LEU A 84 23.89 14.99 15.55
CA LEU A 84 23.55 13.80 14.76
C LEU A 84 24.74 12.84 14.63
N ARG A 85 25.98 13.33 14.71
CA ARG A 85 27.20 12.51 14.61
C ARG A 85 27.28 11.46 15.70
N GLN A 86 26.74 11.74 16.89
CA GLN A 86 26.69 10.77 18.01
C GLN A 86 25.72 9.60 17.74
N PHE A 87 24.80 9.78 16.78
CA PHE A 87 23.82 8.77 16.39
C PHE A 87 24.21 8.00 15.13
N ARG A 88 25.44 8.14 14.61
CA ARG A 88 25.91 7.39 13.43
C ARG A 88 25.68 5.88 13.58
N GLU A 89 26.25 5.28 14.61
CA GLU A 89 26.14 3.83 14.84
C GLU A 89 24.69 3.40 15.11
N PRO A 90 23.92 4.08 15.99
CA PRO A 90 22.49 3.79 16.16
C PRO A 90 21.69 3.88 14.85
N LEU A 91 21.91 4.91 14.03
CA LEU A 91 21.22 5.07 12.75
C LEU A 91 21.54 3.93 11.78
N ALA A 92 22.80 3.50 11.71
CA ALA A 92 23.21 2.36 10.91
C ALA A 92 22.52 1.06 11.39
N ALA A 93 22.52 0.80 12.70
CA ALA A 93 21.85 -0.35 13.28
C ALA A 93 20.33 -0.34 13.03
N TRP A 94 19.66 0.82 13.17
CA TRP A 94 18.22 0.89 12.89
C TRP A 94 17.90 0.73 11.41
N GLN A 95 18.77 1.21 10.51
CA GLN A 95 18.63 1.03 9.07
C GLN A 95 18.73 -0.44 8.67
N GLU A 96 19.68 -1.17 9.26
CA GLU A 96 19.81 -2.62 9.07
C GLU A 96 18.50 -3.35 9.42
N LEU A 97 17.91 -3.04 10.58
CA LEU A 97 16.63 -3.62 11.00
C LEU A 97 15.47 -3.25 10.06
N LEU A 98 15.43 -2.01 9.57
CA LEU A 98 14.43 -1.58 8.57
C LEU A 98 14.56 -2.37 7.27
N GLN A 99 15.79 -2.61 6.81
CA GLN A 99 16.04 -3.37 5.58
C GLN A 99 15.55 -4.80 5.71
N LEU A 100 15.77 -5.46 6.84
CA LEU A 100 15.24 -6.82 7.09
C LEU A 100 13.72 -6.86 7.04
N ILE A 101 13.06 -5.91 7.70
CA ILE A 101 11.59 -5.85 7.77
C ILE A 101 11.01 -5.54 6.40
N SER A 102 11.50 -4.50 5.72
CA SER A 102 11.01 -4.11 4.39
C SER A 102 11.26 -5.19 3.33
N THR A 103 12.38 -5.90 3.40
CA THR A 103 12.65 -7.06 2.54
C THR A 103 11.65 -8.18 2.80
N THR A 104 11.37 -8.49 4.07
CA THR A 104 10.37 -9.49 4.44
C THR A 104 8.96 -9.12 4.01
N GLU A 105 8.53 -7.87 4.25
CA GLU A 105 7.23 -7.36 3.80
C GLU A 105 7.12 -7.42 2.27
N SER A 106 8.16 -6.97 1.56
CA SER A 106 8.19 -7.02 0.10
C SER A 106 8.13 -8.46 -0.42
N PHE A 107 8.87 -9.38 0.20
CA PHE A 107 8.83 -10.80 -0.15
C PHE A 107 7.41 -11.36 0.02
N VAL A 108 6.81 -11.21 1.21
CA VAL A 108 5.46 -11.72 1.50
C VAL A 108 4.41 -11.08 0.59
N ARG A 109 4.57 -9.79 0.26
CA ARG A 109 3.65 -9.07 -0.64
C ARG A 109 3.68 -9.58 -2.08
N HIS A 110 4.86 -9.88 -2.63
CA HIS A 110 4.99 -10.26 -4.04
C HIS A 110 4.99 -11.77 -4.25
N GLU A 111 5.67 -12.51 -3.37
CA GLU A 111 5.80 -13.96 -3.46
C GLU A 111 4.69 -14.70 -2.71
N GLY A 112 4.02 -14.07 -1.75
CA GLY A 112 3.05 -14.74 -0.90
C GLY A 112 3.69 -15.78 0.02
N LEU A 113 2.86 -16.66 0.56
CA LEU A 113 3.29 -17.72 1.49
C LEU A 113 2.98 -19.09 0.87
N TYR A 114 3.99 -19.92 0.74
CA TYR A 114 3.92 -21.26 0.13
C TYR A 114 4.90 -22.18 0.86
N PRO A 115 4.80 -23.51 0.71
CA PRO A 115 5.77 -24.43 1.28
C PRO A 115 7.20 -24.01 0.91
N ASP A 116 8.09 -23.92 1.92
CA ASP A 116 9.49 -23.50 1.80
C ASP A 116 9.74 -22.02 1.47
N ALA A 117 8.73 -21.15 1.55
CA ALA A 117 8.90 -19.70 1.41
C ALA A 117 9.92 -19.12 2.40
N GLN A 118 10.00 -19.64 3.63
CA GLN A 118 10.98 -19.25 4.63
C GLN A 118 12.43 -19.50 4.18
N LEU A 119 12.72 -20.55 3.40
CA LEU A 119 14.07 -20.84 2.92
C LEU A 119 14.53 -19.78 1.92
N LYS A 120 13.66 -19.43 0.97
CA LYS A 120 13.94 -18.36 0.00
C LYS A 120 14.04 -16.98 0.66
N LEU A 121 13.20 -16.71 1.65
CA LEU A 121 13.32 -15.48 2.42
C LEU A 121 14.66 -15.44 3.17
N HIS A 122 15.09 -16.55 3.77
CA HIS A 122 16.36 -16.63 4.46
C HIS A 122 17.54 -16.24 3.56
N GLU A 123 17.59 -16.77 2.33
CA GLU A 123 18.61 -16.42 1.34
C GLU A 123 18.65 -14.90 1.04
N GLN A 124 17.48 -14.25 0.97
CA GLN A 124 17.40 -12.79 0.75
C GLN A 124 17.82 -11.97 1.97
N LEU A 125 17.58 -12.48 3.19
CA LEU A 125 17.91 -11.76 4.42
C LEU A 125 19.37 -11.95 4.84
N GLN A 126 20.00 -13.08 4.52
CA GLN A 126 21.40 -13.39 4.86
C GLN A 126 22.40 -12.24 4.59
N PRO A 127 22.43 -11.62 3.39
CA PRO A 127 23.39 -10.55 3.09
C PRO A 127 23.16 -9.26 3.89
N LEU A 128 22.01 -9.10 4.55
CA LEU A 128 21.63 -7.89 5.29
C LEU A 128 21.94 -7.96 6.78
N VAL A 129 22.42 -9.12 7.27
CA VAL A 129 22.64 -9.37 8.70
C VAL A 129 24.11 -9.24 9.06
N HIS A 130 24.43 -8.24 9.86
CA HIS A 130 25.77 -7.87 10.30
C HIS A 130 25.86 -7.76 11.83
N SER A 131 24.76 -7.48 12.53
CA SER A 131 24.71 -7.37 14.00
C SER A 131 23.98 -8.53 14.68
N GLU A 132 24.29 -8.80 15.95
CA GLU A 132 23.55 -9.79 16.77
C GLU A 132 22.05 -9.43 16.88
N ARG A 133 21.75 -8.13 16.93
CA ARG A 133 20.37 -7.64 16.95
C ARG A 133 19.64 -7.96 15.64
N ALA A 134 20.31 -7.79 14.50
CA ALA A 134 19.78 -8.16 13.20
C ALA A 134 19.57 -9.68 13.07
N GLN A 135 20.48 -10.50 13.62
CA GLN A 135 20.30 -11.96 13.68
C GLN A 135 19.04 -12.34 14.47
N HIS A 136 18.81 -11.71 15.63
CA HIS A 136 17.60 -11.96 16.42
C HIS A 136 16.32 -11.59 15.65
N VAL A 137 16.29 -10.42 15.02
CA VAL A 137 15.14 -9.97 14.22
C VAL A 137 14.92 -10.86 13.00
N GLN A 138 15.99 -11.29 12.33
CA GLN A 138 15.92 -12.25 11.23
C GLN A 138 15.28 -13.56 11.69
N ALA A 139 15.69 -14.11 12.84
CA ALA A 139 15.13 -15.33 13.38
C ALA A 139 13.62 -15.19 13.70
N GLU A 140 13.20 -14.06 14.30
CA GLU A 140 11.78 -13.78 14.54
C GLU A 140 10.97 -13.71 13.23
N LEU A 141 11.48 -13.01 12.21
CA LEU A 141 10.82 -12.88 10.91
C LEU A 141 10.69 -14.23 10.19
N LEU A 142 11.74 -15.03 10.20
CA LEU A 142 11.73 -16.37 9.62
C LEU A 142 10.81 -17.33 10.37
N ALA A 143 10.77 -17.25 11.71
CA ALA A 143 9.85 -18.04 12.52
C ALA A 143 8.38 -17.66 12.21
N PHE A 144 8.09 -16.37 12.05
CA PHE A 144 6.78 -15.90 11.65
C PHE A 144 6.38 -16.45 10.27
N VAL A 145 7.23 -16.29 9.25
CA VAL A 145 6.94 -16.80 7.90
C VAL A 145 6.82 -18.32 7.88
N SER A 146 7.62 -19.04 8.67
CA SER A 146 7.51 -20.50 8.84
C SER A 146 6.16 -20.93 9.42
N ALA A 147 5.66 -20.21 10.43
CA ALA A 147 4.34 -20.50 11.01
C ALA A 147 3.21 -20.20 10.03
N GLU A 148 3.31 -19.11 9.27
CA GLU A 148 2.27 -18.71 8.31
C GLU A 148 2.26 -19.59 7.04
N GLN A 149 3.43 -19.96 6.50
CA GLN A 149 3.50 -20.85 5.34
C GLN A 149 2.94 -22.24 5.62
N ALA A 150 3.02 -22.73 6.87
CA ALA A 150 2.51 -24.04 7.25
C ALA A 150 0.98 -24.16 7.12
N LYS A 151 0.28 -23.03 6.98
CA LYS A 151 -1.16 -22.99 6.71
C LYS A 151 -1.49 -23.25 5.24
N ALA A 152 -0.52 -23.14 4.33
CA ALA A 152 -0.71 -23.37 2.90
C ALA A 152 -0.78 -24.88 2.62
N LYS A 153 -1.72 -25.28 1.77
CA LYS A 153 -1.77 -26.65 1.24
C LYS A 153 -0.63 -26.90 0.24
N PRO A 154 -0.33 -28.18 -0.08
CA PRO A 154 0.57 -28.50 -1.17
C PRO A 154 0.15 -27.79 -2.46
N HIS A 155 1.10 -27.14 -3.14
CA HIS A 155 0.90 -26.33 -4.35
C HIS A 155 0.01 -25.08 -4.19
N GLU A 156 -0.34 -24.69 -2.96
CA GLU A 156 -1.05 -23.44 -2.68
C GLU A 156 -0.06 -22.31 -2.37
N ARG A 157 -0.46 -21.09 -2.75
CA ARG A 157 0.23 -19.86 -2.39
C ARG A 157 -0.79 -18.91 -1.77
N LEU A 158 -0.63 -18.64 -0.47
CA LEU A 158 -1.50 -17.72 0.27
C LEU A 158 -1.08 -16.28 0.02
N LEU A 159 -2.06 -15.39 -0.06
CA LEU A 159 -1.83 -13.96 -0.22
C LEU A 159 -1.30 -13.36 1.08
N GLY A 160 -0.20 -12.63 0.98
CA GLY A 160 0.41 -11.95 2.12
C GLY A 160 -0.16 -10.55 2.43
N SER A 161 -1.06 -10.03 1.59
CA SER A 161 -1.58 -8.66 1.68
C SER A 161 -2.96 -8.53 1.02
N SER A 162 -3.80 -7.62 1.54
CA SER A 162 -5.08 -7.24 0.92
C SER A 162 -4.90 -6.40 -0.34
N GLU A 163 -3.71 -5.85 -0.59
CA GLU A 163 -3.41 -5.03 -1.77
C GLU A 163 -3.74 -5.76 -3.07
N VAL A 164 -3.59 -7.10 -3.11
CA VAL A 164 -3.96 -7.91 -4.28
C VAL A 164 -5.47 -7.86 -4.53
N ILE A 165 -6.28 -7.98 -3.48
CA ILE A 165 -7.75 -7.89 -3.57
C ILE A 165 -8.16 -6.46 -3.96
N GLU A 166 -7.53 -5.45 -3.36
CA GLU A 166 -7.79 -4.04 -3.67
C GLU A 166 -7.42 -3.70 -5.12
N SER A 167 -6.31 -4.25 -5.63
CA SER A 167 -5.89 -4.12 -7.02
C SER A 167 -6.89 -4.76 -7.98
N VAL A 168 -7.35 -5.98 -7.66
CA VAL A 168 -8.37 -6.70 -8.43
C VAL A 168 -9.71 -5.92 -8.46
N LEU A 169 -10.15 -5.38 -7.32
CA LEU A 169 -11.32 -4.51 -7.25
C LEU A 169 -11.12 -3.18 -7.98
N GLY A 170 -9.89 -2.65 -8.01
CA GLY A 170 -9.52 -1.48 -8.79
C GLY A 170 -9.69 -1.71 -10.29
N LYS A 171 -9.17 -2.83 -10.82
CA LYS A 171 -9.37 -3.24 -12.21
C LYS A 171 -10.84 -3.44 -12.56
N MET A 172 -11.63 -3.98 -11.64
CA MET A 172 -13.07 -4.13 -11.83
C MET A 172 -13.77 -2.78 -11.94
N LYS A 173 -13.45 -1.81 -11.07
CA LYS A 173 -14.01 -0.46 -11.15
C LYS A 173 -13.65 0.24 -12.46
N ASP A 174 -12.43 0.02 -12.94
CA ASP A 174 -12.01 0.51 -14.26
C ASP A 174 -12.80 -0.18 -15.38
N LEU A 175 -13.08 -1.48 -15.29
CA LEU A 175 -13.94 -2.15 -16.26
C LEU A 175 -15.40 -1.64 -16.21
N GLU A 176 -15.93 -1.33 -15.03
CA GLU A 176 -17.31 -0.85 -14.84
C GLU A 176 -17.50 0.62 -15.23
N GLN A 177 -16.46 1.45 -15.24
CA GLN A 177 -16.52 2.88 -15.56
C GLN A 177 -17.68 3.58 -14.79
N ASP A 178 -18.60 4.25 -15.52
CA ASP A 178 -19.76 4.96 -14.95
C ASP A 178 -20.76 4.04 -14.22
N GLN A 179 -20.71 2.72 -14.44
CA GLN A 179 -21.60 1.74 -13.79
C GLN A 179 -21.21 1.45 -12.34
N ALA A 180 -19.95 1.74 -11.94
CA ALA A 180 -19.44 1.46 -10.59
C ALA A 180 -20.23 2.16 -9.47
N ARG A 181 -20.99 3.22 -9.78
CA ARG A 181 -21.79 4.00 -8.81
C ARG A 181 -23.21 3.45 -8.57
N SER A 182 -23.66 2.47 -9.34
CA SER A 182 -25.09 2.05 -9.39
C SER A 182 -25.34 0.60 -8.97
N GLY A 183 -24.35 -0.06 -8.38
CA GLY A 183 -24.39 -1.46 -7.93
C GLY A 183 -23.70 -2.43 -8.89
N PHE A 184 -23.57 -3.70 -8.48
CA PHE A 184 -22.91 -4.73 -9.29
C PHE A 184 -23.69 -5.04 -10.57
N THR A 185 -22.96 -5.22 -11.66
CA THR A 185 -23.50 -5.65 -12.95
C THR A 185 -22.95 -7.04 -13.30
N GLY A 186 -23.37 -7.60 -14.45
CA GLY A 186 -22.78 -8.85 -14.96
C GLY A 186 -21.26 -8.76 -15.18
N LEU A 187 -20.68 -7.56 -15.22
CA LEU A 187 -19.22 -7.35 -15.25
C LEU A 187 -18.50 -7.92 -14.03
N LEU A 188 -19.21 -8.18 -12.91
CA LEU A 188 -18.66 -8.90 -11.77
C LEU A 188 -18.10 -10.28 -12.16
N LEU A 189 -18.70 -10.97 -13.14
CA LEU A 189 -18.18 -12.24 -13.64
C LEU A 189 -16.83 -12.07 -14.37
N GLY A 190 -16.58 -10.88 -14.91
CA GLY A 190 -15.29 -10.50 -15.48
C GLY A 190 -14.16 -10.50 -14.45
N LEU A 191 -14.46 -10.37 -13.15
CA LEU A 191 -13.47 -10.45 -12.07
C LEU A 191 -12.71 -11.78 -12.09
N CYS A 192 -13.44 -12.88 -12.28
CA CYS A 192 -12.85 -14.22 -12.34
C CYS A 192 -11.97 -14.37 -13.59
N ALA A 193 -12.37 -13.77 -14.71
CA ALA A 193 -11.58 -13.76 -15.94
C ALA A 193 -10.28 -12.95 -15.79
N LEU A 194 -10.29 -11.84 -15.02
CA LEU A 194 -9.12 -10.99 -14.78
C LEU A 194 -7.98 -11.68 -14.01
N VAL A 195 -8.28 -12.73 -13.25
CA VAL A 195 -7.32 -13.46 -12.41
C VAL A 195 -7.06 -14.89 -12.90
N SER A 196 -7.82 -15.35 -13.88
CA SER A 196 -7.68 -16.69 -14.47
C SER A 196 -6.73 -16.66 -15.68
N PRO A 197 -5.93 -17.72 -15.91
CA PRO A 197 -5.20 -17.88 -17.16
C PRO A 197 -6.17 -17.81 -18.35
N THR A 198 -5.95 -16.86 -19.25
CA THR A 198 -6.78 -16.66 -20.44
C THR A 198 -6.13 -17.32 -21.65
N THR A 199 -5.95 -18.64 -21.61
CA THR A 199 -5.39 -19.41 -22.74
C THR A 199 -6.46 -19.71 -23.79
N LEU A 200 -6.05 -20.06 -25.00
CA LEU A 200 -6.98 -20.40 -26.09
C LEU A 200 -7.92 -21.55 -25.67
N GLU A 201 -7.37 -22.57 -25.04
CA GLU A 201 -8.10 -23.77 -24.59
C GLU A 201 -9.15 -23.42 -23.53
N VAL A 202 -8.83 -22.48 -22.62
CA VAL A 202 -9.78 -22.02 -21.60
C VAL A 202 -10.92 -21.23 -22.24
N ILE A 203 -10.62 -20.38 -23.23
CA ILE A 203 -11.66 -19.61 -23.96
C ILE A 203 -12.57 -20.55 -24.73
N GLU A 204 -12.01 -21.50 -25.48
CA GLU A 204 -12.76 -22.48 -26.27
C GLU A 204 -13.67 -23.32 -25.38
N CYS A 205 -13.12 -23.90 -24.30
CA CYS A 205 -13.90 -24.65 -23.32
C CYS A 205 -15.00 -23.81 -22.68
N ALA A 206 -14.74 -22.53 -22.33
CA ALA A 206 -15.76 -21.65 -21.76
C ALA A 206 -16.90 -21.35 -22.76
N MET A 207 -16.57 -21.14 -24.04
CA MET A 207 -17.56 -20.88 -25.09
C MET A 207 -18.43 -22.11 -25.40
N GLU A 208 -17.86 -23.31 -25.33
CA GLU A 208 -18.59 -24.57 -25.56
C GLU A 208 -19.44 -24.99 -24.35
N SER A 209 -18.98 -24.71 -23.13
CA SER A 209 -19.63 -25.19 -21.91
C SER A 209 -20.70 -24.25 -21.36
N VAL A 210 -20.59 -22.93 -21.58
CA VAL A 210 -21.49 -21.94 -20.98
C VAL A 210 -22.09 -21.03 -22.05
N SER A 211 -23.40 -21.15 -22.24
CA SER A 211 -24.14 -20.27 -23.15
C SER A 211 -24.32 -18.86 -22.57
N THR A 212 -24.49 -17.86 -23.45
CA THR A 212 -24.83 -16.49 -23.04
C THR A 212 -26.13 -16.41 -22.25
N GLU A 213 -27.11 -17.27 -22.57
CA GLU A 213 -28.39 -17.34 -21.85
C GLU A 213 -28.17 -17.75 -20.40
N THR A 214 -27.34 -18.77 -20.16
CA THR A 214 -26.96 -19.22 -18.81
C THR A 214 -26.33 -18.09 -17.99
N VAL A 215 -25.44 -17.30 -18.59
CA VAL A 215 -24.80 -16.15 -17.91
C VAL A 215 -25.83 -15.08 -17.55
N LEU A 216 -26.76 -14.78 -18.45
CA LEU A 216 -27.80 -13.76 -18.21
C LEU A 216 -28.78 -14.20 -17.12
N ASP A 217 -29.14 -15.48 -17.09
CA ASP A 217 -30.04 -16.03 -16.07
C ASP A 217 -29.38 -16.05 -14.69
N TRP A 218 -28.11 -16.46 -14.61
CA TRP A 218 -27.33 -16.35 -13.38
C TRP A 218 -27.30 -14.89 -12.86
N CYS A 219 -27.08 -13.92 -13.75
CA CYS A 219 -27.09 -12.50 -13.38
C CYS A 219 -28.46 -12.07 -12.84
N LYS A 220 -29.57 -12.53 -13.45
CA LYS A 220 -30.92 -12.20 -12.97
C LYS A 220 -31.20 -12.79 -11.59
N GLU A 221 -30.77 -14.03 -11.35
CA GLU A 221 -30.98 -14.76 -10.10
C GLU A 221 -30.17 -14.16 -8.95
N HIS A 222 -28.88 -13.88 -9.16
CA HIS A 222 -27.98 -13.48 -8.07
C HIS A 222 -27.77 -11.97 -7.92
N LEU A 223 -27.79 -11.20 -9.00
CA LEU A 223 -27.54 -9.73 -8.96
C LEU A 223 -28.84 -8.93 -8.99
N GLY A 224 -29.90 -9.49 -9.60
CA GLY A 224 -31.16 -8.81 -9.81
C GLY A 224 -31.06 -7.60 -10.75
N ARG A 225 -32.06 -6.70 -10.69
CA ARG A 225 -32.07 -5.50 -11.54
C ARG A 225 -31.16 -4.40 -10.97
N SER A 226 -30.22 -3.91 -11.80
CA SER A 226 -29.38 -2.75 -11.46
C SER A 226 -30.21 -1.50 -11.17
N LEU A 227 -29.67 -0.54 -10.40
CA LEU A 227 -30.36 0.72 -10.11
C LEU A 227 -30.67 1.51 -11.38
N GLN A 228 -29.79 1.48 -12.38
CA GLN A 228 -30.04 2.11 -13.68
C GLN A 228 -31.21 1.44 -14.42
N ALA A 229 -31.30 0.10 -14.40
CA ALA A 229 -32.42 -0.62 -15.00
C ALA A 229 -33.75 -0.31 -14.28
N LYS A 230 -33.73 -0.22 -12.94
CA LYS A 230 -34.89 0.20 -12.14
C LYS A 230 -35.31 1.64 -12.46
N ARG A 231 -34.36 2.58 -12.55
CA ARG A 231 -34.61 3.98 -12.96
C ARG A 231 -35.22 4.05 -14.37
N ARG A 232 -34.62 3.35 -15.34
CA ARG A 232 -35.13 3.32 -16.72
C ARG A 232 -36.54 2.73 -16.80
N ALA A 233 -36.85 1.71 -16.00
CA ALA A 233 -38.20 1.16 -15.92
C ALA A 233 -39.19 2.13 -15.27
N ALA A 234 -38.79 2.82 -14.19
CA ALA A 234 -39.64 3.78 -13.48
C ALA A 234 -39.96 5.03 -14.33
N PHE A 235 -39.00 5.51 -15.11
CA PHE A 235 -39.14 6.70 -15.96
C PHE A 235 -39.43 6.37 -17.43
N LYS A 236 -39.75 5.11 -17.76
CA LYS A 236 -40.17 4.75 -19.13
C LYS A 236 -41.47 5.52 -19.43
N PRO A 237 -41.53 6.35 -20.49
CA PRO A 237 -42.76 7.06 -20.82
C PRO A 237 -43.87 6.03 -21.00
N ARG A 238 -44.95 6.18 -20.22
CA ARG A 238 -46.18 5.43 -20.48
C ARG A 238 -46.63 5.84 -21.87
N GLU A 239 -46.90 4.87 -22.75
CA GLU A 239 -47.50 5.15 -24.05
C GLU A 239 -48.67 6.10 -23.83
N LYS A 240 -48.69 7.19 -24.61
CA LYS A 240 -49.77 8.16 -24.61
C LYS A 240 -51.08 7.40 -24.84
N THR A 241 -51.84 7.13 -23.79
CA THR A 241 -53.29 7.16 -23.94
C THR A 241 -53.59 8.58 -24.38
N GLU A 242 -54.00 8.74 -25.63
CA GLU A 242 -54.45 10.02 -26.19
C GLU A 242 -55.46 10.65 -25.24
N GLN A 243 -55.00 11.56 -24.37
CA GLN A 243 -55.88 12.48 -23.68
C GLN A 243 -56.14 13.61 -24.65
N ASN A 244 -57.23 13.44 -25.40
CA ASN A 244 -57.81 14.44 -26.28
C ASN A 244 -58.20 15.65 -25.41
N TRP A 245 -57.29 16.63 -25.30
CA TRP A 245 -57.47 17.87 -24.54
C TRP A 245 -57.91 19.04 -25.43
N ASP A 246 -58.54 18.78 -26.58
CA ASP A 246 -59.14 19.81 -27.43
C ASP A 246 -60.66 19.65 -27.47
N GLY A 247 -61.37 20.60 -26.85
CA GLY A 247 -62.81 20.76 -27.07
C GLY A 247 -63.68 21.18 -25.89
N ARG A 248 -63.23 22.03 -24.96
CA ARG A 248 -64.15 22.80 -24.08
C ARG A 248 -63.66 24.21 -23.79
N PHE A 249 -63.49 25.01 -24.84
CA PHE A 249 -63.67 26.45 -24.76
C PHE A 249 -64.37 26.90 -26.05
N ALA A 250 -65.70 26.83 -26.04
CA ALA A 250 -66.52 27.58 -27.00
C ALA A 250 -66.83 28.95 -26.37
N PRO A 251 -66.73 30.07 -27.12
CA PRO A 251 -67.06 31.38 -26.62
C PRO A 251 -68.54 31.75 -26.84
N ALA A 252 -69.01 32.66 -25.97
CA ALA A 252 -70.33 33.30 -25.84
C ALA A 252 -71.41 32.51 -25.09
#